data_AF-A0A938G024-F1
#
_entry.id   AF-A0A938G024-F1
#
_cell.length_a   1.000
_cell.length_b   1.000
_cell.length_c   1.000
_cell.angle_alpha   90.00
_cell.angle_beta   90.00
_cell.angle_gamma   90.00
#
_symmetry.space_group_name_H-M   'P 1'
#
loop_
_entity.id
_entity.type
_entity.pdbx_description
1 polymer ?
#
loop_
_entity_poly.entity_id
_entity_poly.type
_entity_poly.pdbx_seq_one_letter_code
_entity_poly.pdbx_strand_id
1 'polypeptide(L)'
;MSGATGEHRNDTSNEPAIETAAELLLDRLDALRVLRADTDEEKDVLLTQIGGKGTVEKEMVAELSAVRPLHRPDRFEEAHRMMVRGLEVLDRNGARPAEMRRLGPLKPIAQWLVQQVTRWIVRSHINRLAGRVAGLYERREANSPWGTPEHSMLRRSRLDMRRVQAGMNAKALGLPTFLLGGAVLTSAVSGLQSAARAALDTSAGVIVLGVVLFVVLASLSWVALYSASVARRRIKLSTDQPMRALWETIGAAGKPPRDESYNFAAYAIVLLVLSWIVVPLIVWLAVRA
;
A
#
# COMPACT_ATOMS: atom_id res chain seq x y z
N MET A 1 7.78 -55.26 -40.38
CA MET A 1 6.64 -54.75 -41.18
C MET A 1 5.51 -54.52 -40.19
N SER A 2 5.24 -53.26 -39.82
CA SER A 2 4.13 -52.44 -40.37
C SER A 2 2.79 -52.91 -39.80
N GLY A 3 1.95 -52.15 -39.09
CA GLY A 3 1.85 -50.73 -38.67
C GLY A 3 0.85 -50.70 -37.47
N ALA A 4 0.88 -49.70 -36.57
CA ALA A 4 0.09 -48.45 -36.64
C ALA A 4 -1.43 -48.73 -36.81
N THR A 5 -2.40 -48.16 -36.07
CA THR A 5 -2.52 -46.85 -35.41
C THR A 5 -3.92 -46.80 -34.75
N GLY A 6 -4.12 -46.00 -33.70
CA GLY A 6 -5.47 -45.50 -33.37
C GLY A 6 -5.82 -45.26 -31.89
N GLU A 7 -4.93 -44.71 -31.08
CA GLU A 7 -5.26 -44.22 -29.75
C GLU A 7 -5.95 -42.85 -29.86
N HIS A 8 -7.27 -42.80 -29.64
CA HIS A 8 -8.04 -41.57 -29.51
C HIS A 8 -7.64 -40.85 -28.21
N ARG A 9 -6.63 -39.99 -28.30
CA ARG A 9 -6.29 -39.01 -27.28
C ARG A 9 -7.22 -37.80 -27.46
N ASN A 10 -8.32 -37.77 -26.70
CA ASN A 10 -9.24 -36.64 -26.70
C ASN A 10 -8.64 -35.50 -25.85
N ASP A 11 -8.56 -34.33 -26.46
CA ASP A 11 -7.80 -33.16 -26.05
C ASP A 11 -8.66 -32.28 -25.13
N THR A 12 -8.41 -32.30 -23.82
CA THR A 12 -9.15 -31.53 -22.79
C THR A 12 -8.66 -30.08 -22.64
N SER A 13 -8.20 -29.45 -23.72
CA SER A 13 -7.56 -28.12 -23.64
C SER A 13 -8.47 -26.95 -24.04
N ASN A 14 -9.71 -27.19 -24.49
CA ASN A 14 -10.58 -26.14 -25.06
C ASN A 14 -11.83 -25.74 -24.22
N GLU A 15 -12.06 -26.39 -23.08
CA GLU A 15 -13.24 -26.12 -22.23
C GLU A 15 -13.20 -24.83 -21.37
N PRO A 16 -12.06 -24.27 -20.89
CA PRO A 16 -12.12 -23.15 -19.94
C PRO A 16 -12.42 -21.78 -20.58
N ALA A 17 -12.15 -21.61 -21.88
CA ALA A 17 -12.31 -20.33 -22.57
C ALA A 17 -13.76 -20.05 -23.03
N ILE A 18 -14.52 -21.10 -23.33
CA ILE A 18 -15.92 -20.99 -23.75
C ILE A 18 -16.82 -20.71 -22.54
N GLU A 19 -16.52 -21.34 -21.40
CA GLU A 19 -17.28 -21.18 -20.15
C GLU A 19 -17.19 -19.73 -19.63
N THR A 20 -15.99 -19.13 -19.66
CA THR A 20 -15.76 -17.74 -19.24
C THR A 20 -16.38 -16.70 -20.18
N ALA A 21 -16.40 -16.95 -21.49
CA ALA A 21 -17.04 -16.06 -22.46
C ALA A 21 -18.58 -16.11 -22.36
N ALA A 22 -19.14 -17.29 -22.11
CA ALA A 22 -20.57 -17.48 -21.88
C ALA A 22 -21.02 -16.80 -20.59
N GLU A 23 -20.25 -16.92 -19.50
CA GLU A 23 -20.51 -16.26 -18.22
C GLU A 23 -20.50 -14.72 -18.36
N LEU A 24 -19.51 -14.17 -19.06
CA LEU A 24 -19.43 -12.74 -19.40
C LEU A 24 -20.60 -12.23 -20.25
N LEU A 25 -21.12 -13.06 -21.17
CA LEU A 25 -22.28 -12.70 -21.99
C LEU A 25 -23.57 -12.74 -21.20
N LEU A 26 -23.72 -13.70 -20.28
CA LEU A 26 -24.85 -13.80 -19.36
C LEU A 26 -24.90 -12.58 -18.41
N ASP A 27 -23.76 -12.19 -17.82
CA ASP A 27 -23.65 -11.00 -16.96
C ASP A 27 -24.06 -9.72 -17.70
N ARG A 28 -23.66 -9.57 -18.97
CA ARG A 28 -24.05 -8.41 -19.80
C ARG A 28 -25.54 -8.42 -20.15
N LEU A 29 -26.13 -9.60 -20.35
CA LEU A 29 -27.56 -9.76 -20.62
C LEU A 29 -28.40 -9.42 -19.39
N ASP A 30 -27.94 -9.79 -18.20
CA ASP A 30 -28.61 -9.45 -16.95
C ASP A 30 -28.49 -7.94 -16.63
N ALA A 31 -27.35 -7.31 -16.93
CA ALA A 31 -27.22 -5.85 -16.85
C ALA A 31 -28.22 -5.08 -17.75
N LEU A 32 -28.53 -5.62 -18.93
CA LEU A 32 -29.54 -5.03 -19.83
C LEU A 32 -30.98 -5.26 -19.35
N ARG A 33 -31.24 -6.33 -18.58
CA ARG A 33 -32.55 -6.56 -17.94
C ARG A 33 -32.85 -5.52 -16.86
N VAL A 34 -31.84 -5.06 -16.12
CA VAL A 34 -31.99 -3.98 -15.12
C VAL A 34 -32.47 -2.68 -15.76
N LEU A 35 -31.92 -2.31 -16.92
CA LEU A 35 -32.32 -1.08 -17.63
C LEU A 35 -33.75 -1.11 -18.19
N ARG A 36 -34.33 -2.32 -18.29
CA ARG A 36 -35.66 -2.57 -18.84
C ARG A 36 -36.73 -2.84 -17.78
N ALA A 37 -36.35 -3.04 -16.52
CA ALA A 37 -37.31 -3.21 -15.44
C ALA A 37 -38.14 -1.93 -15.23
N ASP A 38 -39.46 -2.09 -15.11
CA ASP A 38 -40.39 -0.96 -15.06
C ASP A 38 -40.57 -0.42 -13.62
N THR A 39 -40.21 -1.23 -12.62
CA THR A 39 -40.36 -0.91 -11.19
C THR A 39 -39.01 -0.86 -10.47
N ASP A 40 -38.93 -0.08 -9.39
CA ASP A 40 -37.70 0.05 -8.60
C ASP A 40 -37.39 -1.25 -7.82
N GLU A 41 -38.41 -2.00 -7.37
CA GLU A 41 -38.23 -3.32 -6.75
C GLU A 41 -37.66 -4.38 -7.72
N GLU A 42 -38.13 -4.44 -8.97
CA GLU A 42 -37.59 -5.38 -9.96
C GLU A 42 -36.13 -5.05 -10.32
N LYS A 43 -35.79 -3.76 -10.42
CA LYS A 43 -34.41 -3.31 -10.60
C LYS A 43 -33.54 -3.75 -9.42
N ASP A 44 -34.02 -3.59 -8.18
CA ASP A 44 -33.28 -3.97 -6.97
C ASP A 44 -33.01 -5.48 -6.90
N VAL A 45 -34.01 -6.31 -7.25
CA VAL A 45 -33.84 -7.78 -7.32
C VAL A 45 -32.81 -8.17 -8.38
N LEU A 46 -32.89 -7.57 -9.57
CA LEU A 46 -31.94 -7.85 -10.65
C LEU A 46 -30.53 -7.35 -10.30
N LEU A 47 -30.40 -6.16 -9.71
CA LEU A 47 -29.13 -5.61 -9.24
C LEU A 47 -28.52 -6.47 -8.12
N THR A 48 -29.34 -7.01 -7.22
CA THR A 48 -28.88 -7.91 -6.15
C THR A 48 -28.42 -9.26 -6.70
N GLN A 49 -29.05 -9.76 -7.77
CA GLN A 49 -28.63 -10.98 -8.45
C GLN A 49 -27.30 -10.78 -9.19
N ILE A 50 -27.13 -9.65 -9.87
CA ILE A 50 -25.89 -9.29 -10.59
C ILE A 50 -24.75 -8.97 -9.62
N GLY A 51 -25.05 -8.30 -8.50
CA GLY A 51 -24.07 -7.92 -7.48
C GLY A 51 -23.50 -9.10 -6.69
N GLY A 52 -24.17 -10.26 -6.72
CA GLY A 52 -23.71 -11.49 -6.09
C GLY A 52 -23.68 -11.46 -4.54
N LYS A 53 -23.65 -12.66 -3.93
CA LYS A 53 -23.46 -12.85 -2.47
C LYS A 53 -21.99 -13.15 -2.16
N GLY A 54 -21.13 -12.21 -2.47
CA GLY A 54 -19.68 -12.34 -2.27
C GLY A 54 -19.28 -12.45 -0.81
N THR A 55 -17.99 -12.69 -0.59
CA THR A 55 -17.41 -12.77 0.76
C THR A 55 -17.53 -11.45 1.50
N VAL A 56 -17.49 -10.31 0.79
CA VAL A 56 -17.56 -8.97 1.38
C VAL A 56 -18.96 -8.70 1.92
N GLU A 57 -20.01 -9.07 1.18
CA GLU A 57 -21.40 -8.92 1.56
C GLU A 57 -21.70 -9.79 2.78
N LYS A 58 -21.14 -11.00 2.85
CA LYS A 58 -21.21 -11.87 4.04
C LYS A 58 -20.49 -11.25 5.25
N GLU A 59 -19.30 -10.69 5.05
CA GLU A 59 -18.57 -9.96 6.10
C GLU A 59 -19.39 -8.73 6.56
N MET A 60 -20.01 -7.97 5.65
CA MET A 60 -20.86 -6.83 5.98
C MET A 60 -22.10 -7.23 6.79
N VAL A 61 -22.80 -8.30 6.40
CA VAL A 61 -23.95 -8.81 7.17
C VAL A 61 -23.50 -9.28 8.55
N ALA A 62 -22.37 -9.97 8.64
CA ALA A 62 -21.80 -10.38 9.92
C ALA A 62 -21.45 -9.17 10.81
N GLU A 63 -20.88 -8.11 10.24
CA GLU A 63 -20.55 -6.88 10.97
C GLU A 63 -21.79 -6.09 11.40
N LEU A 64 -22.82 -6.02 10.56
CA LEU A 64 -24.10 -5.39 10.90
C LEU A 64 -24.86 -6.16 11.98
N SER A 65 -24.74 -7.49 11.99
CA SER A 65 -25.34 -8.33 13.03
C SER A 65 -24.71 -8.13 14.43
N ALA A 66 -23.51 -7.53 14.48
CA ALA A 66 -22.85 -7.23 15.75
C ALA A 66 -23.47 -5.99 16.41
N VAL A 67 -24.43 -6.23 17.30
CA VAL A 67 -25.19 -5.18 18.00
C VAL A 67 -24.33 -4.36 18.98
N ARG A 68 -23.28 -4.96 19.55
CA ARG A 68 -22.44 -4.29 20.56
C ARG A 68 -21.34 -3.44 19.90
N PRO A 69 -21.14 -2.17 20.32
CA PRO A 69 -20.05 -1.33 19.81
C PRO A 69 -18.64 -1.88 20.07
N LEU A 70 -18.47 -2.60 21.18
CA LEU A 70 -17.23 -3.28 21.57
C LEU A 70 -17.54 -4.75 21.88
N HIS A 71 -16.73 -5.66 21.33
CA HIS A 71 -16.87 -7.09 21.57
C HIS A 71 -16.38 -7.50 22.97
N ARG A 72 -15.27 -6.93 23.44
CA ARG A 72 -14.70 -7.16 24.79
C ARG A 72 -14.38 -5.82 25.49
N PRO A 73 -15.38 -5.16 26.09
CA PRO A 73 -15.19 -3.86 26.76
C PRO A 73 -14.18 -3.91 27.91
N ASP A 74 -14.11 -5.03 28.63
CA ASP A 74 -13.24 -5.26 29.78
C ASP A 74 -11.74 -5.17 29.44
N ARG A 75 -11.35 -5.53 28.21
CA ARG A 75 -9.95 -5.51 27.76
C ARG A 75 -9.64 -4.37 26.80
N PHE A 76 -10.64 -3.60 26.39
CA PHE A 76 -10.49 -2.57 25.36
C PHE A 76 -9.45 -1.51 25.75
N GLU A 77 -9.52 -0.96 26.96
CA GLU A 77 -8.58 0.08 27.41
C GLU A 77 -7.15 -0.45 27.54
N GLU A 78 -6.97 -1.70 27.93
CA GLU A 78 -5.66 -2.35 27.94
C GLU A 78 -5.11 -2.52 26.52
N ALA A 79 -5.91 -3.04 25.60
CA ALA A 79 -5.52 -3.23 24.22
C ALA A 79 -5.21 -1.90 23.51
N HIS A 80 -6.00 -0.85 23.80
CA HIS A 80 -5.74 0.50 23.32
C HIS A 80 -4.41 1.04 23.85
N ARG A 81 -4.13 0.93 25.15
CA ARG A 81 -2.83 1.35 25.74
C ARG A 81 -1.66 0.57 25.15
N MET A 82 -1.82 -0.73 24.94
CA MET A 82 -0.80 -1.56 24.31
C MET A 82 -0.54 -1.13 22.86
N MET A 83 -1.59 -0.80 22.11
CA MET A 83 -1.48 -0.27 20.75
C MET A 83 -0.75 1.08 20.74
N VAL A 84 -1.13 2.03 21.60
CA VAL A 84 -0.46 3.33 21.72
C VAL A 84 1.02 3.17 22.08
N ARG A 85 1.33 2.26 23.02
CA ARG A 85 2.72 1.91 23.35
C ARG A 85 3.47 1.34 22.14
N GLY A 86 2.83 0.50 21.35
CA GLY A 86 3.39 0.00 20.09
C GLY A 86 3.74 1.14 19.12
N LEU A 87 2.86 2.13 18.98
CA LEU A 87 3.12 3.33 18.18
C LEU A 87 4.28 4.16 18.73
N GLU A 88 4.35 4.35 20.05
CA GLU A 88 5.44 5.07 20.71
C GLU A 88 6.79 4.38 20.47
N VAL A 89 6.84 3.06 20.65
CA VAL A 89 8.05 2.25 20.40
C VAL A 89 8.46 2.34 18.92
N LEU A 90 7.50 2.28 18.01
CA LEU A 90 7.76 2.43 16.57
C LEU A 90 8.23 3.85 16.23
N ASP A 91 7.67 4.90 16.82
CA ASP A 91 8.09 6.28 16.61
C ASP A 91 9.56 6.46 17.03
N ARG A 92 9.90 5.99 18.24
CA ARG A 92 11.23 6.18 18.83
C ARG A 92 12.33 5.37 18.15
N ASN A 93 12.00 4.14 17.72
CA ASN A 93 13.00 3.20 17.19
C ASN A 93 12.94 3.07 15.66
N GLY A 94 11.79 3.37 15.06
CA GLY A 94 11.53 3.20 13.64
C GLY A 94 12.42 4.01 12.72
N ALA A 95 12.90 5.17 13.18
CA ALA A 95 13.78 6.07 12.43
C ALA A 95 15.28 5.86 12.67
N ARG A 96 15.67 4.90 13.53
CA ARG A 96 17.09 4.62 13.82
C ARG A 96 17.81 4.12 12.57
N PRO A 97 19.11 4.44 12.39
CA PRO A 97 19.85 3.98 11.21
C PRO A 97 19.81 2.45 11.11
N ALA A 98 19.66 1.93 9.89
CA ALA A 98 19.72 0.50 9.64
C ALA A 98 21.17 0.03 9.65
N GLU A 99 21.40 -1.20 10.13
CA GLU A 99 22.72 -1.83 10.06
C GLU A 99 22.98 -2.36 8.65
N MET A 100 23.92 -1.73 7.95
CA MET A 100 24.33 -2.13 6.61
C MET A 100 25.66 -2.86 6.66
N ARG A 101 25.66 -4.12 6.21
CA ARG A 101 26.86 -4.95 6.12
C ARG A 101 27.50 -4.75 4.73
N ARG A 102 28.78 -4.35 4.70
CA ARG A 102 29.67 -4.33 3.51
C ARG A 102 29.29 -3.37 2.36
N LEU A 103 29.17 -2.06 2.63
CA LEU A 103 29.02 -1.02 1.57
C LEU A 103 30.27 -0.14 1.36
N GLY A 104 31.39 -0.48 2.00
CA GLY A 104 32.66 0.23 1.84
C GLY A 104 32.53 1.76 2.05
N PRO A 105 33.20 2.60 1.24
CA PRO A 105 33.20 4.06 1.40
C PRO A 105 31.86 4.74 1.05
N LEU A 106 30.95 4.07 0.32
CA LEU A 106 29.62 4.60 -0.02
C LEU A 106 28.58 4.39 1.09
N LYS A 107 28.95 3.66 2.15
CA LYS A 107 28.10 3.37 3.31
C LYS A 107 27.40 4.60 3.91
N PRO A 108 28.06 5.74 4.23
CA PRO A 108 27.38 6.86 4.89
C PRO A 108 26.27 7.46 4.03
N ILE A 109 26.49 7.57 2.71
CA ILE A 109 25.50 8.14 1.78
C ILE A 109 24.31 7.19 1.65
N ALA A 110 24.57 5.90 1.42
CA ALA A 110 23.52 4.89 1.32
C ALA A 110 22.71 4.78 2.63
N GLN A 111 23.39 4.81 3.78
CA GLN A 111 22.76 4.75 5.09
C GLN A 111 21.86 5.96 5.35
N TRP A 112 22.32 7.16 4.99
CA TRP A 112 21.53 8.37 5.09
C TRP A 112 20.26 8.29 4.22
N LEU A 113 20.39 7.92 2.94
CA LEU A 113 19.26 7.78 2.02
C LEU A 113 18.23 6.76 2.53
N VAL A 114 18.69 5.56 2.87
CA VAL A 114 17.82 4.50 3.40
C VAL A 114 17.12 4.95 4.68
N GLN A 115 17.83 5.66 5.56
CA GLN A 115 17.26 6.15 6.81
C GLN A 115 16.14 7.17 6.55
N GLN A 116 16.31 8.11 5.61
CA GLN A 116 15.25 9.07 5.28
C GLN A 116 14.00 8.37 4.75
N VAL A 117 14.16 7.44 3.80
CA VAL A 117 13.03 6.69 3.24
C VAL A 117 12.37 5.83 4.32
N THR A 118 13.15 5.13 5.16
CA THR A 118 12.61 4.33 6.28
C THR A 118 11.82 5.19 7.25
N ARG A 119 12.37 6.34 7.65
CA ARG A 119 11.71 7.31 8.55
C ARG A 119 10.39 7.76 7.96
N TRP A 120 10.36 8.07 6.66
CA TRP A 120 9.16 8.50 5.99
C TRP A 120 8.10 7.40 5.90
N ILE A 121 8.47 6.15 5.52
CA ILE A 121 7.55 5.00 5.49
C ILE A 121 6.93 4.76 6.88
N VAL A 122 7.77 4.72 7.92
CA VAL A 122 7.31 4.51 9.30
C VAL A 122 6.37 5.63 9.73
N ARG A 123 6.73 6.90 9.51
CA ARG A 123 5.89 8.06 9.87
C ARG A 123 4.53 8.00 9.20
N SER A 124 4.52 7.72 7.90
CA SER A 124 3.31 7.60 7.09
C SER A 124 2.41 6.46 7.60
N HIS A 125 3.01 5.32 7.96
CA HIS A 125 2.26 4.22 8.58
C HIS A 125 1.64 4.63 9.92
N ILE A 126 2.40 5.23 10.84
CA ILE A 126 1.86 5.62 12.16
C ILE A 126 0.74 6.67 12.02
N ASN A 127 0.91 7.69 11.17
CA ASN A 127 -0.12 8.73 10.99
C ASN A 127 -1.44 8.15 10.44
N ARG A 128 -1.35 7.29 9.42
CA ARG A 128 -2.55 6.62 8.86
C ARG A 128 -3.20 5.68 9.85
N LEU A 129 -2.39 4.93 10.59
CA LEU A 129 -2.87 4.00 11.60
C LEU A 129 -3.63 4.75 12.69
N ALA A 130 -3.04 5.84 13.20
CA ALA A 130 -3.67 6.67 14.21
C ALA A 130 -4.99 7.29 13.71
N GLY A 131 -4.99 7.83 12.48
CA GLY A 131 -6.19 8.38 11.86
C GLY A 131 -7.30 7.34 11.64
N ARG A 132 -6.96 6.14 11.17
CA ARG A 132 -7.94 5.04 10.98
C ARG A 132 -8.56 4.59 12.30
N VAL A 133 -7.76 4.42 13.34
CA VAL A 133 -8.27 4.04 14.67
C VAL A 133 -9.14 5.14 15.25
N ALA A 134 -8.70 6.41 15.18
CA ALA A 134 -9.50 7.54 15.64
C ALA A 134 -10.86 7.63 14.91
N GLY A 135 -10.86 7.46 13.59
CA GLY A 135 -12.10 7.45 12.80
C GLY A 135 -12.99 6.23 13.07
N LEU A 136 -12.41 5.07 13.40
CA LEU A 136 -13.17 3.91 13.85
C LEU A 136 -13.85 4.17 15.19
N TYR A 137 -13.12 4.74 16.16
CA TYR A 137 -13.68 5.10 17.46
C TYR A 137 -14.78 6.15 17.34
N GLU A 138 -14.64 7.12 16.43
CA GLU A 138 -15.67 8.13 16.17
C GLU A 138 -16.98 7.53 15.69
N ARG A 139 -16.92 6.59 14.73
CA ARG A 139 -18.12 5.88 14.25
C ARG A 139 -18.73 4.98 15.33
N ARG A 140 -17.89 4.31 16.14
CA ARG A 140 -18.36 3.45 17.24
C ARG A 140 -18.95 4.23 18.40
N GLU A 141 -18.38 5.38 18.74
CA GLU A 141 -18.91 6.31 19.76
C GLU A 141 -20.30 6.79 19.35
N ALA A 142 -20.48 7.20 18.09
CA ALA A 142 -21.79 7.60 17.56
C ALA A 142 -22.83 6.46 17.58
N ASN A 143 -22.41 5.21 17.42
CA ASN A 143 -23.29 4.03 17.52
C ASN A 143 -23.46 3.52 18.96
N SER A 144 -22.83 4.14 19.96
CA SER A 144 -22.94 3.73 21.35
C SER A 144 -24.03 4.56 22.04
N PRO A 145 -24.96 3.92 22.79
CA PRO A 145 -25.94 4.66 23.58
C PRO A 145 -25.25 5.61 24.56
N TRP A 146 -25.81 6.79 24.74
CA TRP A 146 -25.25 7.77 25.67
C TRP A 146 -25.35 7.28 27.12
N GLY A 147 -24.33 7.62 27.92
CA GLY A 147 -24.26 7.24 29.33
C GLY A 147 -23.72 5.82 29.60
N THR A 148 -23.44 5.02 28.55
CA THR A 148 -22.80 3.71 28.74
C THR A 148 -21.29 3.85 28.99
N PRO A 149 -20.67 2.90 29.72
CA PRO A 149 -19.22 2.86 29.88
C PRO A 149 -18.47 2.85 28.54
N GLU A 150 -18.95 2.08 27.57
CA GLU A 150 -18.36 1.93 26.23
C GLU A 150 -18.29 3.26 25.48
N HIS A 151 -19.36 4.07 25.56
CA HIS A 151 -19.37 5.41 24.97
C HIS A 151 -18.25 6.28 25.57
N SER A 152 -18.08 6.25 26.91
CA SER A 152 -17.03 7.02 27.58
C SER A 152 -15.61 6.52 27.27
N MET A 153 -15.43 5.20 27.17
CA MET A 153 -14.15 4.56 26.82
C MET A 153 -13.73 4.96 25.40
N LEU A 154 -14.64 4.80 24.43
CA LEU A 154 -14.40 5.17 23.03
C LEU A 154 -14.08 6.66 22.87
N ARG A 155 -14.81 7.53 23.57
CA ARG A 155 -14.58 8.98 23.54
C ARG A 155 -13.19 9.34 24.05
N ARG A 156 -12.77 8.79 25.20
CA ARG A 156 -11.43 9.03 25.77
C ARG A 156 -10.34 8.53 24.82
N SER A 157 -10.44 7.28 24.37
CA SER A 157 -9.46 6.69 23.45
C SER A 157 -9.40 7.43 22.11
N ARG A 158 -10.51 7.96 21.60
CA ARG A 158 -10.53 8.81 20.39
C ARG A 158 -9.76 10.11 20.60
N LEU A 159 -10.00 10.80 21.71
CA LEU A 159 -9.30 12.05 22.03
C LEU A 159 -7.80 11.80 22.17
N ASP A 160 -7.40 10.71 22.83
CA ASP A 160 -6.00 10.31 22.96
C ASP A 160 -5.39 10.02 21.58
N MET A 161 -6.08 9.26 20.73
CA MET A 161 -5.59 8.99 19.37
C MET A 161 -5.47 10.25 18.51
N ARG A 162 -6.41 11.19 18.61
CA ARG A 162 -6.31 12.48 17.89
C ARG A 162 -5.15 13.33 18.41
N ARG A 163 -4.85 13.30 19.72
CA ARG A 163 -3.68 13.97 20.29
C ARG A 163 -2.37 13.33 19.81
N VAL A 164 -2.30 12.00 19.80
CA VAL A 164 -1.14 11.26 19.25
C VAL A 164 -0.95 11.63 17.78
N GLN A 165 -2.02 11.65 16.99
CA GLN A 165 -1.98 12.06 15.58
C GLN A 165 -1.48 13.50 15.40
N ALA A 166 -2.00 14.45 16.17
CA ALA A 166 -1.57 15.85 16.13
C ALA A 166 -0.09 16.02 16.49
N GLY A 167 0.37 15.34 17.55
CA GLY A 167 1.78 15.36 17.97
C GLY A 167 2.74 14.79 16.92
N MET A 168 2.27 13.86 16.08
CA MET A 168 3.06 13.33 14.97
C MET A 168 3.09 14.26 13.75
N ASN A 169 1.98 14.92 13.45
CA ASN A 169 1.90 15.88 12.33
C ASN A 169 2.74 17.13 12.58
N ALA A 170 2.89 17.56 13.84
CA ALA A 170 3.76 18.68 14.19
C ALA A 170 5.26 18.44 13.87
N LYS A 171 5.67 17.17 13.69
CA LYS A 171 7.04 16.79 13.29
C LYS A 171 7.18 16.59 11.77
N ALA A 172 6.21 17.05 10.97
CA ALA A 172 6.19 16.82 9.53
C ALA A 172 7.41 17.45 8.84
N LEU A 173 8.27 16.57 8.33
CA LEU A 173 9.33 16.81 7.35
C LEU A 173 10.28 17.94 7.72
N GLY A 174 11.35 17.59 8.44
CA GLY A 174 12.63 18.32 8.37
C GLY A 174 13.30 18.16 7.00
N LEU A 175 12.54 18.27 5.91
CA LEU A 175 13.12 18.56 4.61
C LEU A 175 13.70 19.97 4.76
N PRO A 176 15.00 20.17 4.48
CA PRO A 176 15.58 21.50 4.52
C PRO A 176 14.72 22.45 3.69
N THR A 177 14.13 23.48 4.32
CA THR A 177 13.29 24.48 3.65
C THR A 177 14.01 25.14 2.46
N PHE A 178 15.33 25.08 2.44
CA PHE A 178 16.19 25.51 1.34
C PHE A 178 16.04 24.70 0.03
N LEU A 179 15.49 23.48 0.07
CA LEU A 179 15.17 22.68 -1.14
C LEU A 179 13.78 22.95 -1.71
N LEU A 180 12.94 23.74 -1.00
CA LEU A 180 11.60 24.15 -1.41
C LEU A 180 11.57 25.53 -2.10
N GLY A 181 12.74 26.06 -2.49
CA GLY A 181 12.80 27.20 -3.40
C GLY A 181 12.69 26.71 -4.85
N GLY A 182 11.62 27.08 -5.56
CA GLY A 182 11.40 26.68 -6.97
C GLY A 182 12.61 26.94 -7.88
N ALA A 183 13.43 27.96 -7.59
CA ALA A 183 14.62 28.31 -8.35
C ALA A 183 15.71 27.22 -8.37
N VAL A 184 15.91 26.46 -7.28
CA VAL A 184 16.93 25.39 -7.22
C VAL A 184 16.49 24.16 -8.02
N LEU A 185 15.20 23.82 -7.96
CA LEU A 185 14.65 22.73 -8.77
C LEU A 185 14.66 23.08 -10.25
N THR A 186 14.29 24.31 -10.64
CA THR A 186 14.28 24.72 -12.04
C THR A 186 15.69 24.76 -12.64
N SER A 187 16.69 25.24 -11.89
CA SER A 187 18.09 25.26 -12.35
C SER A 187 18.69 23.86 -12.46
N ALA A 188 18.43 22.97 -11.49
CA ALA A 188 18.86 21.58 -11.56
C ALA A 188 18.22 20.83 -12.75
N VAL A 189 16.92 21.03 -12.98
CA VAL A 189 16.19 20.43 -14.11
C VAL A 189 16.71 20.96 -15.45
N SER A 190 16.95 22.27 -15.55
CA SER A 190 17.46 22.89 -16.78
C SER A 190 18.89 22.42 -17.10
N GLY A 191 19.75 22.29 -16.07
CA GLY A 191 21.10 21.74 -16.22
C GLY A 191 21.10 20.26 -16.62
N LEU A 192 20.17 19.45 -16.07
CA LEU A 192 20.00 18.07 -16.49
C LEU A 192 19.51 17.98 -17.94
N GLN A 193 18.57 18.83 -18.35
CA GLN A 193 18.05 18.85 -19.71
C GLN A 193 19.09 19.29 -20.74
N SER A 194 19.93 20.28 -20.43
CA SER A 194 21.00 20.68 -21.35
C SER A 194 22.07 19.61 -21.48
N ALA A 195 22.49 19.00 -20.37
CA ALA A 195 23.44 17.89 -20.37
C ALA A 195 22.90 16.66 -21.10
N ALA A 196 21.61 16.34 -20.92
CA ALA A 196 20.96 15.25 -21.63
C ALA A 196 20.92 15.52 -23.14
N ARG A 197 20.55 16.73 -23.59
CA ARG A 197 20.55 17.08 -25.01
C ARG A 197 21.94 16.96 -25.62
N ALA A 198 22.96 17.52 -24.98
CA ALA A 198 24.34 17.41 -25.45
C ALA A 198 24.84 15.96 -25.50
N ALA A 199 24.41 15.10 -24.57
CA ALA A 199 24.74 13.69 -24.58
C ALA A 199 24.01 12.90 -25.69
N LEU A 200 22.81 13.34 -26.09
CA LEU A 200 22.03 12.70 -27.15
C LEU A 200 22.58 12.96 -28.56
N ASP A 201 23.40 14.00 -28.74
CA ASP A 201 23.99 14.37 -30.04
C ASP A 201 25.15 13.45 -30.48
N THR A 202 25.65 12.58 -29.60
CA THR A 202 26.77 11.67 -29.90
C THR A 202 26.46 10.26 -29.43
N SER A 203 26.71 9.23 -30.25
CA SER A 203 26.45 7.82 -29.89
C SER A 203 27.16 7.40 -28.60
N ALA A 204 28.39 7.87 -28.37
CA ALA A 204 29.12 7.66 -27.12
C ALA A 204 28.45 8.36 -25.91
N GLY A 205 27.91 9.57 -26.11
CA GLY A 205 27.18 10.31 -25.09
C GLY A 205 25.89 9.61 -24.66
N VAL A 206 25.16 9.01 -25.61
CA VAL A 206 23.95 8.24 -25.32
C VAL A 206 24.26 6.99 -24.50
N ILE A 207 25.33 6.27 -24.84
CA ILE A 207 25.76 5.09 -24.07
C ILE A 207 26.10 5.48 -22.63
N VAL A 208 26.89 6.54 -22.44
CA VAL A 208 27.27 7.04 -21.10
C VAL A 208 26.03 7.47 -20.31
N LEU A 209 25.13 8.25 -20.92
CA LEU A 209 23.89 8.69 -20.31
C LEU A 209 23.02 7.50 -19.90
N GLY A 210 22.90 6.48 -20.76
CA GLY A 210 22.18 5.24 -20.47
C GLY A 210 22.78 4.51 -19.27
N VAL A 211 24.09 4.32 -19.23
CA VAL A 211 24.77 3.68 -18.09
C VAL A 211 24.54 4.46 -16.79
N VAL A 212 24.68 5.79 -16.81
CA VAL A 212 24.44 6.64 -15.64
C VAL A 212 22.99 6.52 -15.16
N LEU A 213 22.03 6.62 -16.09
CA LEU A 213 20.61 6.50 -15.78
C LEU A 213 20.28 5.12 -15.18
N PHE A 214 20.82 4.05 -15.75
CA PHE A 214 20.65 2.70 -15.23
C PHE A 214 21.18 2.58 -13.80
N VAL A 215 22.39 3.07 -13.53
CA VAL A 215 23.00 3.05 -12.19
C VAL A 215 22.17 3.84 -11.18
N VAL A 216 21.67 5.01 -11.56
CA VAL A 216 20.82 5.84 -10.68
C VAL A 216 19.50 5.13 -10.38
N LEU A 217 18.79 4.62 -11.38
CA LEU A 217 17.51 3.93 -11.19
C LEU A 217 17.66 2.64 -10.39
N ALA A 218 18.71 1.85 -10.67
CA ALA A 218 19.02 0.65 -9.91
C ALA A 218 19.33 0.97 -8.44
N SER A 219 20.09 2.04 -8.19
CA SER A 219 20.41 2.51 -6.84
C SER A 219 19.16 2.98 -6.09
N LEU A 220 18.27 3.74 -6.74
CA LEU A 220 17.01 4.19 -6.14
C LEU A 220 16.07 3.02 -5.82
N SER A 221 15.96 2.06 -6.73
CA SER A 221 15.19 0.83 -6.50
C SER A 221 15.75 0.03 -5.31
N TRP A 222 17.07 -0.15 -5.25
CA TRP A 222 17.74 -0.82 -4.13
C TRP A 222 17.45 -0.13 -2.79
N VAL A 223 17.60 1.20 -2.74
CA VAL A 223 17.30 2.00 -1.53
C VAL A 223 15.85 1.81 -1.12
N ALA A 224 14.90 1.89 -2.06
CA ALA A 224 13.48 1.74 -1.77
C ALA A 224 13.15 0.33 -1.23
N LEU A 225 13.68 -0.73 -1.85
CA LEU A 225 13.50 -2.12 -1.40
C LEU A 225 14.10 -2.34 -0.01
N TYR A 226 15.33 -1.88 0.20
CA TYR A 226 16.01 -2.05 1.47
C TYR A 226 15.28 -1.30 2.59
N SER A 227 14.90 -0.04 2.36
CA SER A 227 14.11 0.75 3.31
C SER A 227 12.74 0.14 3.60
N ALA A 228 12.04 -0.37 2.58
CA ALA A 228 10.76 -1.05 2.75
C ALA A 228 10.91 -2.32 3.62
N SER A 229 11.98 -3.11 3.41
CA SER A 229 12.25 -4.31 4.20
C SER A 229 12.51 -4.00 5.68
N VAL A 230 13.31 -2.96 5.95
CA VAL A 230 13.62 -2.50 7.32
C VAL A 230 12.37 -1.95 7.99
N ALA A 231 11.62 -1.10 7.29
CA ALA A 231 10.37 -0.53 7.80
C ALA A 231 9.35 -1.64 8.11
N ARG A 232 9.17 -2.62 7.20
CA ARG A 232 8.27 -3.77 7.39
C ARG A 232 8.60 -4.51 8.67
N ARG A 233 9.87 -4.86 8.87
CA ARG A 233 10.31 -5.61 10.06
C ARG A 233 10.00 -4.83 11.34
N ARG A 234 10.27 -3.52 11.35
CA ARG A 234 10.05 -2.66 12.52
C ARG A 234 8.57 -2.45 12.82
N ILE A 235 7.75 -2.22 11.80
CA ILE A 235 6.29 -2.13 11.92
C ILE A 235 5.75 -3.45 12.48
N LYS A 236 6.08 -4.57 11.86
CA LYS A 236 5.64 -5.90 12.30
C LYS A 236 5.98 -6.19 13.76
N LEU A 237 7.20 -5.88 14.20
CA LEU A 237 7.64 -6.13 15.57
C LEU A 237 6.96 -5.25 16.61
N SER A 238 6.49 -4.07 16.24
CA SER A 238 5.98 -3.07 17.19
C SER A 238 4.45 -2.96 17.20
N THR A 239 3.79 -3.21 16.07
CA THR A 239 2.35 -2.95 15.93
C THR A 239 1.52 -4.20 15.68
N ASP A 240 2.04 -5.29 15.08
CA ASP A 240 1.18 -6.42 14.66
C ASP A 240 0.40 -7.03 15.84
N GLN A 241 1.09 -7.39 16.92
CA GLN A 241 0.43 -8.01 18.09
C GLN A 241 -0.50 -7.02 18.81
N PRO A 242 -0.07 -5.79 19.15
CA PRO A 242 -0.98 -4.80 19.75
C PRO A 242 -2.20 -4.48 18.89
N MET A 243 -2.03 -4.45 17.56
CA MET A 243 -3.14 -4.19 16.63
C MET A 243 -4.16 -5.32 16.62
N ARG A 244 -3.69 -6.57 16.62
CA ARG A 244 -4.58 -7.74 16.69
C ARG A 244 -5.36 -7.76 18.00
N ALA A 245 -4.67 -7.54 19.13
CA ALA A 245 -5.32 -7.46 20.44
C ALA A 245 -6.40 -6.36 20.46
N LEU A 246 -6.12 -5.19 19.87
CA LEU A 246 -7.11 -4.13 19.75
C LEU A 246 -8.30 -4.54 18.85
N TRP A 247 -8.05 -5.12 17.68
CA TRP A 247 -9.12 -5.57 16.78
C TRP A 247 -9.99 -6.67 17.39
N GLU A 248 -9.42 -7.55 18.20
CA GLU A 248 -10.16 -8.58 18.94
C GLU A 248 -11.09 -8.01 20.02
N THR A 249 -10.73 -6.86 20.62
CA THR A 249 -11.57 -6.19 21.63
C THR A 249 -12.66 -5.33 21.01
N ILE A 250 -12.37 -4.69 19.88
CA ILE A 250 -13.38 -3.93 19.14
C ILE A 250 -14.39 -4.88 18.50
N GLY A 251 -13.91 -5.90 17.76
CA GLY A 251 -14.75 -6.82 16.99
C GLY A 251 -15.49 -6.14 15.83
N ALA A 252 -16.02 -6.95 14.90
CA ALA A 252 -16.86 -6.50 13.77
C ALA A 252 -16.35 -5.25 13.03
N ALA A 253 -15.03 -5.10 12.88
CA ALA A 253 -14.36 -3.91 12.35
C ALA A 253 -13.43 -4.27 11.18
N GLY A 254 -13.78 -5.32 10.45
CA GLY A 254 -12.98 -5.90 9.38
C GLY A 254 -11.61 -6.35 9.84
N LYS A 255 -10.68 -6.34 8.88
CA LYS A 255 -9.27 -6.70 9.10
C LYS A 255 -8.47 -5.46 9.52
N PRO A 256 -7.48 -5.61 10.42
CA PRO A 256 -6.62 -4.50 10.81
C PRO A 256 -5.88 -3.92 9.59
N PRO A 257 -5.61 -2.62 9.60
CA PRO A 257 -4.95 -1.94 8.49
C PRO A 257 -3.59 -2.56 8.21
N ARG A 258 -3.40 -3.00 6.97
CA ARG A 258 -2.12 -3.53 6.50
C ARG A 258 -1.10 -2.41 6.34
N ASP A 259 0.16 -2.76 6.51
CA ASP A 259 1.28 -1.87 6.26
C ASP A 259 1.55 -1.71 4.76
N GLU A 260 1.87 -0.50 4.34
CA GLU A 260 2.06 -0.19 2.91
C GLU A 260 3.50 -0.37 2.43
N SER A 261 4.36 -0.96 3.26
CA SER A 261 5.72 -1.32 2.85
C SER A 261 5.70 -2.17 1.57
N TYR A 262 4.64 -2.97 1.36
CA TYR A 262 4.42 -3.74 0.15
C TYR A 262 4.23 -2.87 -1.09
N ASN A 263 3.46 -1.78 -1.00
CA ASN A 263 3.27 -0.85 -2.12
C ASN A 263 4.59 -0.18 -2.50
N PHE A 264 5.42 0.19 -1.52
CA PHE A 264 6.77 0.70 -1.78
C PHE A 264 7.68 -0.32 -2.43
N ALA A 265 7.64 -1.57 -1.97
CA ALA A 265 8.39 -2.65 -2.61
C ALA A 265 7.92 -2.88 -4.05
N ALA A 266 6.60 -2.85 -4.30
CA ALA A 266 6.04 -2.99 -5.64
C ALA A 266 6.49 -1.85 -6.56
N TYR A 267 6.42 -0.59 -6.12
CA TYR A 267 6.93 0.54 -6.91
C TYR A 267 8.43 0.42 -7.19
N ALA A 268 9.23 -0.05 -6.22
CA ALA A 268 10.66 -0.25 -6.40
C ALA A 268 10.98 -1.35 -7.42
N ILE A 269 10.21 -2.45 -7.42
CA ILE A 269 10.31 -3.52 -8.42
C ILE A 269 9.93 -2.99 -9.80
N VAL A 270 8.82 -2.25 -9.91
CA VAL A 270 8.39 -1.63 -11.17
C VAL A 270 9.48 -0.69 -11.70
N LEU A 271 10.07 0.14 -10.85
CA LEU A 271 11.18 1.03 -11.23
C LEU A 271 12.42 0.24 -11.70
N LEU A 272 12.73 -0.89 -11.06
CA LEU A 272 13.84 -1.76 -11.46
C LEU A 272 13.62 -2.35 -12.85
N VAL A 273 12.41 -2.91 -13.06
CA VAL A 273 12.02 -3.51 -14.34
C VAL A 273 12.01 -2.45 -15.44
N LEU A 274 11.48 -1.27 -15.15
CA LEU A 274 11.46 -0.14 -16.09
C LEU A 274 12.87 0.32 -16.44
N SER A 275 13.78 0.40 -15.46
CA SER A 275 15.21 0.66 -15.72
C SER A 275 15.82 -0.38 -16.67
N TRP A 276 15.52 -1.66 -16.46
CA TRP A 276 16.07 -2.76 -17.26
C TRP A 276 15.53 -2.81 -18.69
N ILE A 277 14.30 -2.33 -18.93
CA ILE A 277 13.68 -2.36 -20.26
C ILE A 277 13.88 -1.04 -21.01
N VAL A 278 13.60 0.09 -20.36
CA VAL A 278 13.58 1.41 -20.99
C VAL A 278 14.99 1.89 -21.32
N VAL A 279 15.96 1.66 -20.43
CA VAL A 279 17.32 2.17 -20.66
C VAL A 279 17.98 1.48 -21.86
N PRO A 280 18.00 0.12 -21.99
CA PRO A 280 18.55 -0.52 -23.17
C PRO A 280 17.80 -0.19 -24.45
N LEU A 281 16.47 -0.03 -24.39
CA LEU A 281 15.66 0.34 -25.55
C LEU A 281 16.02 1.74 -26.07
N ILE A 282 16.18 2.73 -25.18
CA ILE A 282 16.59 4.09 -25.55
C ILE A 282 18.00 4.07 -26.17
N VAL A 283 18.94 3.34 -25.56
CA VAL A 283 20.29 3.21 -26.11
C VAL A 283 20.26 2.54 -27.49
N TRP A 284 19.49 1.47 -27.66
CA TRP A 284 19.36 0.78 -28.95
C TRP A 284 18.75 1.67 -30.04
N LEU A 285 17.66 2.38 -29.74
CA LEU A 285 17.02 3.31 -30.69
C LEU A 285 17.98 4.43 -31.10
N ALA A 286 18.74 4.98 -30.16
CA ALA A 286 19.65 6.09 -30.42
C ALA A 286 20.96 5.68 -31.12
N VAL A 287 21.40 4.43 -30.99
CA VAL A 287 22.54 3.90 -31.76
C VAL A 287 22.15 3.55 -33.20
N ARG A 288 20.86 3.27 -33.44
CA ARG A 288 20.34 2.88 -34.76
C ARG A 288 19.83 4.05 -35.60
N ALA A 289 19.44 5.15 -34.95
CA ALA A 289 19.07 6.41 -35.59
C ALA A 289 20.33 7.15 -36.07
#